data_AF-A0A0G1JQV9-F1
#
_entry.id   AF-A0A0G1JQV9-F1
#
_cell.length_a   1.000
_cell.length_b   1.000
_cell.length_c   1.000
_cell.angle_alpha   90.00
_cell.angle_beta   90.00
_cell.angle_gamma   90.00
#
_symmetry.space_group_name_H-M   'P 1'
#
loop_
_entity.id
_entity.type
_entity.pdbx_description
1 polymer ?
#
loop_
_entity_poly.entity_id
_entity_poly.type
_entity_poly.pdbx_seq_one_letter_code
_entity_poly.pdbx_strand_id
1 'polypeptide(L)'
;VKIKNDPRVTRFGSFLRRWSLDELAQLWNVLSGDMSLVGPRAHLPEEVDRYEKHHKFLLSIKPGITGLAQVNGRSDLDFEKEVRLDTSYIEN
;
A
#
# COMPACT_ATOMS: atom_id res chain seq x y z
N VAL A 1 0.18 4.92 -10.02
CA VAL A 1 -0.50 4.30 -11.19
C VAL A 1 0.53 3.89 -12.24
N LYS A 2 0.57 2.62 -12.67
CA LYS A 2 1.47 2.19 -13.77
C LYS A 2 0.98 2.89 -15.05
N ILE A 3 1.75 3.83 -15.59
CA ILE A 3 1.40 4.55 -16.82
C ILE A 3 1.38 3.56 -17.99
N LYS A 4 0.27 3.53 -18.73
CA LYS A 4 0.13 2.69 -19.92
C LYS A 4 1.08 3.20 -21.00
N ASN A 5 1.91 2.32 -21.55
CA ASN A 5 2.93 2.63 -22.57
C ASN A 5 3.94 3.72 -22.14
N ASP A 6 4.44 3.62 -20.91
CA ASP A 6 5.49 4.52 -20.42
C ASP A 6 6.80 4.37 -21.24
N PRO A 7 7.26 5.41 -21.96
CA PRO A 7 8.44 5.33 -22.82
C PRO A 7 9.75 5.08 -22.05
N ARG A 8 9.74 5.24 -20.72
CA ARG A 8 10.89 4.98 -19.84
C ARG A 8 11.07 3.50 -19.54
N VAL A 9 10.10 2.66 -19.88
CA VAL A 9 10.11 1.22 -19.57
C VAL A 9 10.83 0.46 -20.69
N THR A 10 11.95 -0.17 -20.36
CA THR A 10 12.68 -1.05 -21.29
C THR A 10 11.93 -2.35 -21.54
N ARG A 11 12.32 -3.12 -22.57
CA ARG A 11 11.76 -4.47 -22.83
C ARG A 11 11.87 -5.38 -21.60
N PHE A 12 12.99 -5.31 -20.88
CA PHE A 12 13.19 -6.05 -19.63
C PHE A 12 12.29 -5.52 -18.51
N GLY A 13 12.17 -4.21 -18.33
CA GLY A 13 11.24 -3.62 -17.36
C GLY A 13 9.78 -3.99 -17.63
N SER A 14 9.39 -4.09 -18.90
CA SER A 14 8.06 -4.56 -19.30
C SER A 14 7.84 -6.03 -18.94
N PHE A 15 8.86 -6.88 -19.04
CA PHE A 15 8.79 -8.26 -18.58
C PHE A 15 8.61 -8.32 -17.05
N LEU A 16 9.43 -7.61 -16.28
CA LEU A 16 9.30 -7.57 -14.81
C LEU A 16 7.89 -7.14 -14.37
N ARG A 17 7.37 -6.06 -14.96
CA ARG A 17 6.01 -5.57 -14.68
C ARG A 17 4.91 -6.55 -15.07
N ARG A 18 5.08 -7.30 -16.15
CA ARG A 18 4.09 -8.29 -16.63
C ARG A 18 3.94 -9.45 -15.66
N TRP A 19 5.02 -9.83 -15.00
CA TRP A 19 5.06 -10.93 -14.04
C TRP A 19 5.03 -10.48 -12.59
N SER A 20 4.76 -9.19 -12.32
CA SER A 20 4.80 -8.58 -10.99
C SER A 20 6.07 -8.88 -10.18
N LEU A 21 7.20 -9.08 -10.86
CA LEU A 21 8.47 -9.39 -10.20
C LEU A 21 9.00 -8.20 -9.39
N ASP A 22 8.50 -6.99 -9.67
CA ASP A 22 8.72 -5.80 -8.86
C ASP A 22 8.13 -5.90 -7.44
N GLU A 23 7.11 -6.74 -7.23
CA GLU A 23 6.46 -6.92 -5.93
C GLU A 23 7.20 -7.94 -5.03
N LEU A 24 8.10 -8.76 -5.59
CA LEU A 24 8.93 -9.68 -4.79
C LEU A 24 9.81 -8.95 -3.78
N ALA A 25 10.23 -7.72 -4.10
CA ALA A 25 10.95 -6.87 -3.16
C ALA A 25 10.10 -6.53 -1.92
N GLN A 26 8.79 -6.34 -2.07
CA GLN A 26 7.90 -6.11 -0.92
C GLN A 26 7.70 -7.37 -0.09
N LEU A 27 7.66 -8.55 -0.73
CA LEU A 27 7.61 -9.83 0.00
C LEU A 27 8.86 -10.01 0.88
N TRP A 28 10.03 -9.56 0.41
CA TRP A 28 11.24 -9.57 1.24
C TRP A 28 11.11 -8.68 2.48
N ASN A 29 10.48 -7.51 2.36
CA ASN A 29 10.22 -6.63 3.51
C ASN A 29 9.29 -7.29 4.55
N VAL A 30 8.33 -8.11 4.09
CA VAL A 30 7.50 -8.92 4.99
C VAL A 30 8.34 -9.94 5.73
N LEU A 31 9.21 -10.66 5.02
CA LEU A 31 10.10 -11.66 5.63
C LEU A 31 11.13 -11.03 6.58
N SER A 32 11.59 -9.82 6.28
CA SER A 32 12.52 -9.04 7.12
C SER A 32 11.81 -8.40 8.32
N GLY A 33 10.47 -8.36 8.32
CA GLY A 33 9.65 -7.85 9.40
C GLY A 33 9.36 -6.35 9.33
N ASP A 34 9.69 -5.65 8.25
CA ASP A 34 9.35 -4.23 8.07
C ASP A 34 7.89 -4.03 7.65
N MET A 35 7.30 -5.03 7.00
CA MET A 35 5.91 -5.04 6.55
C MET A 35 5.16 -6.29 7.03
N SER A 36 3.84 -6.30 6.86
CA SER A 36 2.96 -7.45 7.03
C SER A 36 2.39 -7.90 5.68
N LEU A 37 1.91 -9.14 5.59
CA LEU A 37 1.09 -9.56 4.44
C LEU A 37 -0.23 -8.80 4.40
N VAL A 38 -0.89 -8.68 5.55
CA VAL A 38 -2.17 -7.98 5.71
C VAL A 38 -2.00 -6.83 6.69
N GLY A 39 -2.44 -5.63 6.30
CA GLY A 39 -2.34 -4.42 7.08
C GLY A 39 -2.73 -3.16 6.30
N PRO A 40 -2.70 -1.99 6.96
CA PRO A 40 -2.99 -0.69 6.35
C PRO A 40 -2.04 -0.37 5.20
N ARG A 41 -2.48 0.50 4.29
CA ARG A 41 -1.65 0.92 3.16
C ARG A 41 -0.41 1.71 3.63
N ALA A 42 0.74 1.42 3.04
CA ALA A 42 1.93 2.27 3.19
C ALA A 42 1.73 3.59 2.42
N HIS A 43 1.60 4.69 3.17
CA HIS A 43 1.48 6.04 2.63
C HIS A 43 2.83 6.71 2.44
N LEU A 44 2.92 7.58 1.43
CA LEU A 44 4.11 8.41 1.20
C LEU A 44 4.30 9.40 2.36
N PRO A 45 5.54 9.78 2.70
CA PRO A 45 5.79 10.77 3.76
C PRO A 45 4.96 12.05 3.59
N GLU A 46 4.85 12.56 2.37
CA GLU A 46 4.04 13.75 2.04
C GLU A 46 2.53 13.56 2.26
N GLU A 47 2.03 12.32 2.17
CA GLU A 47 0.63 11.99 2.51
C GLU A 47 0.47 11.95 4.04
N VAL A 48 1.44 11.35 4.74
CA VAL A 48 1.47 11.28 6.20
C VAL A 48 1.57 12.67 6.84
N ASP A 49 2.29 13.60 6.23
CA ASP A 49 2.39 14.99 6.69
C ASP A 49 1.04 15.72 6.68
N ARG A 50 0.08 15.26 5.87
CA ARG A 50 -1.28 15.79 5.79
C ARG A 50 -2.27 15.11 6.74
N TYR A 51 -1.83 14.14 7.53
CA TYR A 51 -2.70 13.42 8.45
C TYR A 51 -3.26 14.31 9.54
N GLU A 52 -4.55 14.18 9.79
CA GLU A 52 -5.17 14.64 11.02
C GLU A 52 -4.75 13.77 12.20
N LYS A 53 -5.01 14.26 13.42
CA LYS A 53 -4.63 13.55 14.66
C LYS A 53 -5.16 12.12 14.72
N HIS A 54 -6.39 11.90 14.25
CA HIS A 54 -7.03 10.60 14.30
C HIS A 54 -6.47 9.61 13.26
N HIS A 55 -5.98 10.09 12.12
CA HIS A 55 -5.33 9.25 11.09
C HIS A 55 -4.00 8.64 11.56
N LYS A 56 -3.31 9.29 12.51
CA LYS A 56 -2.00 8.82 13.01
C LYS A 56 -2.07 7.44 13.68
N PHE A 57 -3.26 7.01 14.11
CA PHE A 57 -3.48 5.67 14.64
C PHE A 57 -3.08 4.58 13.62
N LEU A 58 -3.22 4.85 12.32
CA LEU A 58 -2.82 3.92 11.25
C LEU A 58 -1.32 3.61 11.26
N LEU A 59 -0.48 4.50 11.82
CA LEU A 59 0.96 4.32 11.92
C LEU A 59 1.37 3.44 13.12
N SER A 60 0.41 2.97 13.93
CA SER A 60 0.69 2.15 15.11
C SER A 60 1.03 0.70 14.80
N ILE A 61 0.73 0.24 13.58
CA ILE A 61 1.01 -1.12 13.13
C ILE A 61 1.80 -1.12 11.81
N LYS A 62 2.40 -2.27 11.49
CA LYS A 62 3.16 -2.45 10.25
C LYS A 62 2.23 -2.35 9.03
N PRO A 63 2.64 -1.68 7.95
CA PRO A 63 1.85 -1.61 6.74
C PRO A 63 1.77 -2.98 6.05
N GLY A 64 0.69 -3.21 5.30
CA GLY A 64 0.39 -4.44 4.58
C GLY A 64 0.71 -4.38 3.08
N ILE A 65 1.03 -5.53 2.49
CA ILE A 65 0.97 -5.69 1.02
C ILE A 65 -0.48 -5.57 0.53
N THR A 66 -1.42 -6.12 1.31
CA THR A 66 -2.87 -5.97 1.11
C THR A 66 -3.56 -5.60 2.43
N GLY A 67 -4.82 -5.18 2.39
CA GLY A 67 -5.57 -4.72 3.55
C GLY A 67 -7.06 -4.56 3.26
N LEU A 68 -7.84 -4.16 4.26
CA LEU A 68 -9.29 -3.98 4.11
C LEU A 68 -9.63 -2.93 3.07
N ALA A 69 -8.92 -1.80 3.02
CA ALA A 69 -9.09 -0.80 1.96
C ALA A 69 -8.82 -1.39 0.55
N GLN A 70 -7.77 -2.19 0.41
CA GLN A 70 -7.36 -2.82 -0.85
C GLN A 70 -8.36 -3.84 -1.41
N VAL A 71 -9.19 -4.45 -0.56
CA VAL A 71 -10.22 -5.42 -0.99
C VAL A 71 -11.61 -4.78 -1.13
N ASN A 72 -11.86 -3.64 -0.48
CA ASN A 72 -13.19 -2.98 -0.45
C ASN A 72 -13.33 -1.77 -1.38
N GLY A 73 -12.28 -1.34 -2.09
CA GLY A 73 -12.41 -0.26 -3.08
C GLY A 73 -11.10 0.31 -3.62
N ARG A 74 -9.95 0.00 -2.99
CA ARG A 74 -8.62 0.40 -3.47
C ARG A 74 -8.55 1.92 -3.66
N SER A 75 -8.09 2.35 -4.85
CA SER A 75 -7.92 3.74 -5.23
C SER A 75 -9.22 4.50 -5.46
N ASP A 76 -10.37 3.83 -5.46
CA ASP A 76 -11.68 4.48 -5.64
C ASP A 76 -12.30 4.94 -4.31
N LEU A 77 -11.65 4.62 -3.18
CA LEU A 77 -12.08 5.07 -1.86
C LEU A 77 -11.65 6.52 -1.62
N ASP A 78 -12.55 7.29 -0.98
CA ASP A 78 -12.09 8.50 -0.31
C ASP A 78 -11.21 8.14 0.89
N PHE A 79 -10.27 9.03 1.21
CA PHE A 79 -9.28 8.78 2.25
C PHE A 79 -9.93 8.46 3.61
N GLU A 80 -11.05 9.10 3.95
CA GLU A 80 -11.77 8.85 5.20
C GLU A 80 -12.43 7.46 5.27
N LYS A 81 -12.87 6.91 4.13
CA LYS A 81 -13.31 5.51 4.05
C LYS A 81 -12.15 4.54 4.17
N GLU A 82 -11.02 4.85 3.54
CA GLU A 82 -9.79 4.07 3.70
C GLU A 82 -9.35 4.02 5.16
N VAL A 83 -9.25 5.18 5.83
CA VAL A 83 -8.89 5.24 7.25
C VAL A 83 -9.86 4.45 8.11
N ARG A 84 -11.17 4.55 7.87
CA ARG A 84 -12.16 3.77 8.62
C ARG A 84 -11.96 2.27 8.48
N LEU A 85 -11.76 1.78 7.26
CA LEU A 85 -11.52 0.36 7.01
C LEU A 85 -10.24 -0.11 7.69
N ASP A 86 -9.15 0.65 7.57
CA ASP A 86 -7.87 0.27 8.16
C ASP A 86 -7.88 0.40 9.70
N THR A 87 -8.62 1.37 10.26
CA THR A 87 -8.84 1.49 11.71
C THR A 87 -9.63 0.30 12.23
N SER A 88 -10.73 -0.08 11.54
CA SER A 88 -11.48 -1.28 11.88
C SER A 88 -10.64 -2.55 11.80
N TYR A 89 -9.66 -2.63 10.89
CA TYR A 89 -8.72 -3.76 10.85
C TYR A 89 -7.81 -3.82 12.09
N ILE A 90 -7.40 -2.66 12.62
CA ILE A 90 -6.49 -2.59 13.78
C ILE A 90 -7.23 -2.92 15.08
N GLU A 91 -8.50 -2.52 15.20
CA GLU A 91 -9.29 -2.68 16.42
C GLU A 91 -9.86 -4.09 16.65
N ASN A 92 -9.86 -4.96 15.63
CA ASN A 92 -10.36 -6.34 15.70
C ASN A 92 -9.23 -7.37 15.71
#